data_AF-A0A7S0NY78-F1
#
_entry.id   AF-A0A7S0NY78-F1
#
_cell.length_a   1.000
_cell.length_b   1.000
_cell.length_c   1.000
_cell.angle_alpha   90.00
_cell.angle_beta   90.00
_cell.angle_gamma   90.00
#
_symmetry.space_group_name_H-M   'P 1'
#
loop_
_entity.id
_entity.type
_entity.pdbx_description
1 polymer ?
#
loop_
_entity_poly.entity_id
_entity_poly.type
_entity_poly.pdbx_seq_one_letter_code
_entity_poly.pdbx_strand_id
1 'polypeptide(L)'
;RRRLSSLTSSTMRFARVLNQLPPWLRASQVPEQVLGFPIEYRHMIRWKAGLMWQMRELDEFEFVWSLDTDAFLLGPLSYDVFAVMESMRASYGYIDVNVETAQVADGLAECIEDFIRGNGTEPPPLFDLFRRGTPRRWDGSKFYTNFQIARISFGRSVPYRKLFDHVDRSGGIFKHRWGADPFMFIAATTLLAEHQIVHFDDVPYLHQHLLSNLPAQVAANLTARDTQLLPGTPRGMRASAATRVSSATTSTDPERSGSTTPKYGVTAAAEGSTAATSGSSTATAVDAAGMVEGVAAIGRTGAIAEGLAPKEDEEAE
;
A
#
# COMPACT_ATOMS: atom_id res chain seq x y z
N ARG A 1 12.38 -20.10 -19.75
CA ARG A 1 12.65 -19.07 -20.80
C ARG A 1 11.71 -19.27 -21.98
N ARG A 2 11.89 -20.27 -22.86
CA ARG A 2 11.00 -20.52 -24.03
C ARG A 2 9.50 -20.48 -23.72
N ARG A 3 9.06 -21.21 -22.69
CA ARG A 3 7.64 -21.22 -22.27
C ARG A 3 7.11 -19.85 -21.87
N LEU A 4 7.91 -19.02 -21.20
CA LEU A 4 7.49 -17.66 -20.83
C LEU A 4 7.46 -16.75 -22.06
N SER A 5 8.38 -16.95 -23.00
CA SER A 5 8.46 -16.16 -24.24
C SER A 5 7.29 -16.40 -25.17
N SER A 6 6.69 -17.58 -25.13
CA SER A 6 5.49 -17.86 -25.92
C SER A 6 4.20 -17.29 -25.32
N LEU A 7 4.23 -16.75 -24.09
CA LEU A 7 3.04 -16.21 -23.40
C LEU A 7 2.82 -14.71 -23.65
N THR A 8 3.75 -14.03 -24.34
CA THR A 8 3.65 -12.60 -24.61
C THR A 8 4.12 -12.30 -26.02
N SER A 9 3.47 -11.32 -26.66
CA SER A 9 3.95 -10.71 -27.91
C SER A 9 5.05 -9.67 -27.67
N SER A 10 5.26 -9.25 -26.42
CA SER A 10 6.27 -8.27 -26.03
C SER A 10 7.67 -8.89 -25.94
N THR A 11 8.69 -8.03 -26.05
CA THR A 11 10.08 -8.45 -25.85
C THR A 11 10.31 -8.86 -24.40
N MET A 12 10.78 -10.08 -24.17
CA MET A 12 11.12 -10.56 -22.83
C MET A 12 12.63 -10.70 -22.65
N ARG A 13 13.13 -10.17 -21.52
CA ARG A 13 14.53 -10.22 -21.11
C ARG A 13 14.67 -10.97 -19.79
N PHE A 14 15.81 -11.62 -19.59
CA PHE A 14 16.10 -12.36 -18.37
C PHE A 14 17.37 -11.82 -17.73
N ALA A 15 17.25 -11.24 -16.56
CA ALA A 15 18.37 -10.81 -15.73
C ALA A 15 18.66 -11.86 -14.66
N ARG A 16 19.93 -11.97 -14.25
CA ARG A 16 20.34 -12.79 -13.11
C ARG A 16 20.55 -11.88 -11.91
N VAL A 17 19.86 -12.16 -10.82
CA VAL A 17 20.08 -11.50 -9.52
C VAL A 17 20.93 -12.41 -8.65
N LEU A 18 21.94 -11.84 -7.97
CA LEU A 18 22.77 -12.55 -7.02
C LEU A 18 22.37 -12.16 -5.60
N ASN A 19 21.91 -13.16 -4.84
CA ASN A 19 21.54 -12.99 -3.44
C ASN A 19 22.79 -13.19 -2.58
N GLN A 20 23.39 -12.09 -2.15
CA GLN A 20 24.54 -12.08 -1.26
C GLN A 20 24.26 -11.18 -0.06
N LEU A 21 24.76 -11.59 1.11
CA LEU A 21 24.75 -10.70 2.27
C LEU A 21 25.65 -9.49 1.98
N PRO A 22 25.25 -8.29 2.43
CA PRO A 22 26.09 -7.12 2.26
C PRO A 22 27.39 -7.28 3.08
N PRO A 23 28.53 -6.73 2.60
CA PRO A 23 29.83 -6.97 3.24
C PRO A 23 29.93 -6.52 4.71
N TRP A 24 29.10 -5.56 5.12
CA TRP A 24 29.05 -5.06 6.49
C TRP A 24 28.24 -5.93 7.44
N LEU A 25 27.46 -6.90 6.94
CA LEU A 25 26.62 -7.78 7.76
C LEU A 25 27.24 -9.16 7.89
N ARG A 26 27.65 -9.52 9.11
CA ARG A 26 28.20 -10.86 9.36
C ARG A 26 27.09 -11.90 9.35
N ALA A 27 27.32 -13.02 8.68
CA ALA A 27 26.38 -14.14 8.62
C ALA A 27 25.96 -14.64 10.02
N SER A 28 26.86 -14.59 11.01
CA SER A 28 26.58 -14.98 12.40
C SER A 28 25.55 -14.07 13.10
N GLN A 29 25.24 -12.90 12.54
CA GLN A 29 24.24 -11.96 13.07
C GLN A 29 22.89 -12.11 12.37
N VAL A 30 22.77 -13.03 11.41
CA VAL A 30 21.58 -13.20 10.57
C VAL A 30 20.88 -14.49 10.99
N PRO A 31 19.67 -14.41 11.57
CA PRO A 31 18.89 -15.62 11.84
C PRO A 31 18.61 -16.38 10.55
N GLU A 32 18.50 -17.71 10.63
CA GLU A 32 18.13 -18.54 9.47
C GLU A 32 16.69 -18.27 9.02
N GLN A 33 15.79 -18.09 9.98
CA GLN A 33 14.39 -17.72 9.77
C GLN A 33 13.97 -16.56 10.67
N VAL A 34 13.07 -15.74 10.16
CA VAL A 34 12.41 -14.66 10.93
C VAL A 34 10.92 -14.72 10.62
N LEU A 35 10.09 -14.90 11.67
CA LEU A 35 8.64 -15.04 11.54
C LEU A 35 8.21 -16.15 10.56
N GLY A 36 8.96 -17.25 10.50
CA GLY A 36 8.73 -18.38 9.59
C GLY A 36 9.23 -18.19 8.15
N PHE A 37 9.83 -17.04 7.82
CA PHE A 37 10.35 -16.78 6.48
C PHE A 37 11.87 -17.01 6.41
N PRO A 38 12.37 -17.64 5.33
CA PRO A 38 13.78 -17.97 5.19
C PRO A 38 14.61 -16.77 4.74
N ILE A 39 15.92 -16.95 4.60
CA ILE A 39 16.85 -15.88 4.21
C ILE A 39 16.64 -15.36 2.78
N GLU A 40 16.19 -16.21 1.87
CA GLU A 40 15.92 -15.87 0.48
C GLU A 40 14.79 -14.84 0.36
N TYR A 41 13.78 -14.94 1.25
CA TYR A 41 12.71 -13.97 1.32
C TYR A 41 13.23 -12.59 1.72
N ARG A 42 14.19 -12.53 2.64
CA ARG A 42 14.82 -11.29 3.08
C ARG A 42 15.77 -10.71 2.03
N HIS A 43 16.41 -11.56 1.22
CA HIS A 43 17.11 -11.11 0.01
C HIS A 43 16.16 -10.49 -1.01
N MET A 44 14.99 -11.09 -1.24
CA MET A 44 13.96 -10.54 -2.12
C MET A 44 13.48 -9.17 -1.62
N ILE A 45 13.23 -9.02 -0.31
CA ILE A 45 12.88 -7.74 0.31
C ILE A 45 13.94 -6.69 -0.01
N ARG A 46 15.22 -6.97 0.29
CA ARG A 46 16.32 -6.04 0.03
C ARG A 46 16.43 -5.67 -1.45
N TRP A 47 16.19 -6.65 -2.33
CA TRP A 47 16.23 -6.44 -3.76
C TRP A 47 15.10 -5.52 -4.23
N LYS A 48 13.85 -5.77 -3.84
CA LYS A 48 12.68 -4.93 -4.18
C LYS A 48 12.81 -3.52 -3.61
N ALA A 49 13.28 -3.39 -2.36
CA ALA A 49 13.41 -2.10 -1.67
C ALA A 49 14.55 -1.21 -2.20
N GLY A 50 15.55 -1.75 -2.91
CA GLY A 50 16.72 -0.93 -3.26
C GLY A 50 17.56 -1.41 -4.44
N LEU A 51 17.91 -2.69 -4.50
CA LEU A 51 18.90 -3.15 -5.47
C LEU A 51 18.36 -3.17 -6.90
N MET A 52 17.06 -3.46 -7.08
CA MET A 52 16.46 -3.55 -8.41
C MET A 52 16.61 -2.25 -9.20
N TRP A 53 16.57 -1.10 -8.54
CA TRP A 53 16.62 0.22 -9.19
C TRP A 53 17.96 0.48 -9.89
N GLN A 54 19.03 -0.21 -9.51
CA GLN A 54 20.37 -0.05 -10.08
C GLN A 54 20.68 -1.07 -11.19
N MET A 55 19.72 -1.93 -11.54
CA MET A 55 19.89 -2.90 -12.62
C MET A 55 20.03 -2.19 -13.96
N ARG A 56 21.06 -2.57 -14.73
CA ARG A 56 21.35 -2.00 -16.06
C ARG A 56 20.26 -2.35 -17.06
N GLU A 57 19.57 -3.45 -16.83
CA GLU A 57 18.41 -3.87 -17.62
C GLU A 57 17.25 -2.89 -17.53
N LEU A 58 17.27 -1.96 -16.57
CA LEU A 58 16.30 -0.89 -16.42
C LEU A 58 16.76 0.44 -17.04
N ASP A 59 17.98 0.56 -17.59
CA ASP A 59 18.56 1.84 -18.01
C ASP A 59 17.82 2.51 -19.18
N GLU A 60 17.13 1.73 -20.02
CA GLU A 60 16.37 2.24 -21.16
C GLU A 60 14.89 2.53 -20.86
N PHE A 61 14.44 2.28 -19.63
CA PHE A 61 13.05 2.45 -19.24
C PHE A 61 12.89 3.63 -18.29
N GLU A 62 11.76 4.34 -18.40
CA GLU A 62 11.41 5.39 -17.46
C GLU A 62 10.61 4.85 -16.26
N PHE A 63 9.72 3.89 -16.52
CA PHE A 63 8.85 3.30 -15.51
C PHE A 63 9.08 1.79 -15.40
N VAL A 64 8.80 1.25 -14.22
CA VAL A 64 8.70 -0.19 -13.98
C VAL A 64 7.33 -0.48 -13.39
N TRP A 65 6.69 -1.54 -13.89
CA TRP A 65 5.55 -2.16 -13.22
C TRP A 65 6.01 -3.50 -12.65
N SER A 66 6.09 -3.61 -11.33
CA SER A 66 6.38 -4.87 -10.66
C SER A 66 5.12 -5.71 -10.55
N LEU A 67 5.19 -6.96 -10.98
CA LEU A 67 4.13 -7.96 -10.91
C LEU A 67 4.69 -9.25 -10.30
N ASP A 68 3.96 -9.81 -9.33
CA ASP A 68 4.31 -11.08 -8.72
C ASP A 68 3.71 -12.28 -9.50
N THR A 69 4.27 -13.47 -9.29
CA THR A 69 3.89 -14.68 -10.06
C THR A 69 2.50 -15.22 -9.72
N ASP A 70 1.94 -14.79 -8.58
CA ASP A 70 0.61 -15.08 -8.05
C ASP A 70 -0.31 -13.85 -8.08
N ALA A 71 0.03 -12.87 -8.92
CA ALA A 71 -0.80 -11.71 -9.24
C ALA A 71 -1.66 -11.94 -10.48
N PHE A 72 -2.88 -11.42 -10.46
CA PHE A 72 -3.83 -11.52 -11.57
C PHE A 72 -4.49 -10.17 -11.85
N LEU A 73 -4.44 -9.75 -13.11
CA LEU A 73 -5.37 -8.75 -13.64
C LEU A 73 -6.68 -9.46 -13.96
N LEU A 74 -7.77 -9.03 -13.33
CA LEU A 74 -9.06 -9.70 -13.42
C LEU A 74 -9.91 -9.24 -14.61
N GLY A 75 -9.39 -8.32 -15.41
CA GLY A 75 -10.02 -7.79 -16.60
C GLY A 75 -9.03 -7.06 -17.50
N PRO A 76 -9.42 -6.75 -18.75
CA PRO A 76 -8.63 -5.90 -19.62
C PRO A 76 -8.51 -4.49 -19.03
N LEU A 77 -7.35 -3.86 -19.20
CA LEU A 77 -7.15 -2.46 -18.86
C LEU A 77 -7.80 -1.59 -19.94
N SER A 78 -8.54 -0.57 -19.53
CA SER A 78 -9.21 0.39 -20.43
C SER A 78 -8.28 1.54 -20.87
N TYR A 79 -7.08 1.64 -20.30
CA TYR A 79 -6.11 2.69 -20.58
C TYR A 79 -4.67 2.21 -20.34
N ASP A 80 -3.70 3.01 -20.79
CA ASP A 80 -2.29 2.81 -20.50
C ASP A 80 -1.92 3.43 -19.14
N VAL A 81 -1.63 2.59 -18.15
CA VAL A 81 -1.23 2.99 -16.79
C VAL A 81 0.06 3.83 -16.78
N PHE A 82 0.98 3.62 -17.73
CA PHE A 82 2.19 4.43 -17.83
C PHE A 82 1.89 5.82 -18.42
N ALA A 83 0.93 5.94 -19.33
CA ALA A 83 0.47 7.23 -19.84
C ALA A 83 -0.19 8.07 -18.72
N VAL A 84 -0.93 7.44 -17.81
CA VAL A 84 -1.46 8.11 -16.61
C VAL A 84 -0.32 8.63 -15.74
N MET A 85 0.66 7.79 -15.42
CA MET A 85 1.83 8.19 -14.63
C MET A 85 2.54 9.41 -15.23
N GLU A 86 2.73 9.41 -16.56
CA GLU A 86 3.40 10.51 -17.25
C GLU A 86 2.55 11.79 -17.26
N SER A 87 1.27 11.70 -17.59
CA SER A 87 0.37 12.87 -17.64
C SER A 87 0.25 13.58 -16.29
N MET A 88 0.26 12.82 -15.20
CA MET A 88 0.22 13.33 -13.83
C MET A 88 1.60 13.73 -13.28
N ARG A 89 2.68 13.51 -14.06
CA ARG A 89 4.08 13.64 -13.62
C ARG A 89 4.38 12.80 -12.36
N ALA A 90 3.65 11.70 -12.20
CA ALA A 90 3.73 10.83 -11.04
C ALA A 90 5.03 10.03 -11.01
N SER A 91 5.47 9.71 -9.80
CA SER A 91 6.68 8.91 -9.55
C SER A 91 6.38 7.57 -8.88
N TYR A 92 5.21 7.42 -8.26
CA TYR A 92 4.77 6.18 -7.65
C TYR A 92 3.26 5.96 -7.81
N GLY A 93 2.85 4.72 -8.05
CA GLY A 93 1.47 4.32 -8.28
C GLY A 93 1.13 3.02 -7.56
N TYR A 94 -0.03 2.97 -6.93
CA TYR A 94 -0.49 1.87 -6.06
C TYR A 94 -1.99 1.61 -6.21
N ILE A 95 -2.45 0.48 -5.68
CA ILE A 95 -3.88 0.08 -5.68
C ILE A 95 -4.45 -0.16 -4.27
N ASP A 96 -3.60 -0.28 -3.25
CA ASP A 96 -4.03 -0.56 -1.89
C ASP A 96 -3.02 -0.06 -0.85
N VAL A 97 -3.55 0.45 0.26
CA VAL A 97 -2.82 0.75 1.48
C VAL A 97 -3.44 -0.02 2.62
N ASN A 98 -2.63 -0.79 3.33
CA ASN A 98 -3.04 -1.49 4.54
C ASN A 98 -1.98 -1.34 5.63
N VAL A 99 -2.21 -1.95 6.79
CA VAL A 99 -1.31 -1.84 7.94
C VAL A 99 -0.49 -3.11 8.06
N GLU A 100 0.83 -2.95 8.19
CA GLU A 100 1.76 -4.05 8.44
C GLU A 100 1.55 -4.65 9.83
N THR A 101 1.85 -5.94 9.95
CA THR A 101 1.88 -6.63 11.23
C THR A 101 2.88 -5.97 12.19
N ALA A 102 2.47 -5.73 13.43
CA ALA A 102 3.29 -5.02 14.43
C ALA A 102 4.68 -5.65 14.62
N GLN A 103 4.78 -6.98 14.51
CA GLN A 103 6.05 -7.72 14.63
C GLN A 103 7.07 -7.38 13.53
N VAL A 104 6.60 -7.03 12.33
CA VAL A 104 7.46 -6.61 11.21
C VAL A 104 7.78 -5.13 11.27
N ALA A 105 6.83 -4.33 11.75
CA ALA A 105 7.00 -2.89 11.90
C ALA A 105 7.92 -2.53 13.08
N ASP A 106 8.15 -3.46 14.02
CA ASP A 106 8.96 -3.27 15.21
C ASP A 106 10.39 -2.81 14.87
N GLY A 107 10.81 -1.68 15.45
CA GLY A 107 12.10 -1.05 15.21
C GLY A 107 12.23 -0.30 13.87
N LEU A 108 11.34 -0.54 12.89
CA LEU A 108 11.40 0.15 11.60
C LEU A 108 11.02 1.61 11.77
N ALA A 109 9.96 1.91 12.54
CA ALA A 109 9.54 3.28 12.80
C ALA A 109 10.68 4.12 13.41
N GLU A 110 11.37 3.57 14.41
CA GLU A 110 12.53 4.20 15.07
C GLU A 110 13.66 4.44 14.08
N CYS A 111 13.99 3.44 13.24
CA CYS A 111 15.03 3.56 12.22
C CYS A 111 14.75 4.71 11.24
N ILE A 112 13.50 4.86 10.81
CA ILE A 112 13.06 5.93 9.92
C ILE A 112 13.08 7.29 10.62
N GLU A 113 12.62 7.36 11.86
CA GLU A 113 12.66 8.59 12.65
C GLU A 113 14.09 9.09 12.86
N ASP A 114 15.04 8.17 13.10
CA ASP A 114 16.45 8.51 13.22
C ASP A 114 17.03 9.03 11.90
N PHE A 115 16.60 8.49 10.76
CA PHE A 115 16.95 9.02 9.44
C PHE A 115 16.43 10.45 9.24
N ILE A 116 15.16 10.68 9.54
CA ILE A 116 14.51 12.00 9.38
C ILE A 116 15.20 13.03 10.27
N ARG A 117 15.40 12.70 11.56
CA ARG A 117 16.07 13.58 12.53
C ARG A 117 17.53 13.84 12.15
N GLY A 118 18.26 12.82 11.73
CA GLY A 118 19.66 12.92 11.34
C GLY A 118 19.90 13.79 10.09
N ASN A 119 18.88 13.96 9.25
CA ASN A 119 18.93 14.86 8.10
C ASN A 119 18.45 16.29 8.41
N GLY A 120 18.13 16.60 9.67
CA GLY A 120 17.74 17.94 10.11
C GLY A 120 16.38 18.40 9.57
N THR A 121 15.53 17.45 9.17
CA THR A 121 14.19 17.72 8.63
C THR A 121 13.13 17.26 9.60
N GLU A 122 12.08 18.06 9.80
CA GLU A 122 10.83 17.57 10.37
C GLU A 122 10.23 16.48 9.46
N PRO A 123 9.38 15.57 9.99
CA PRO A 123 8.61 14.66 9.15
C PRO A 123 7.91 15.42 8.02
N PRO A 124 8.08 15.01 6.75
CA PRO A 124 7.39 15.64 5.64
C PRO A 124 5.88 15.60 5.85
N PRO A 125 5.12 16.64 5.40
CA PRO A 125 3.70 16.74 5.71
C PRO A 125 2.89 15.49 5.35
N LEU A 126 3.21 14.85 4.23
CA LEU A 126 2.53 13.62 3.80
C LEU A 126 2.84 12.42 4.70
N PHE A 127 4.12 12.17 5.02
CA PHE A 127 4.49 11.11 5.97
C PHE A 127 3.90 11.37 7.37
N ASP A 128 3.82 12.63 7.78
CA ASP A 128 3.26 13.00 9.07
C ASP A 128 1.78 12.59 9.21
N LEU A 129 1.00 12.53 8.13
CA LEU A 129 -0.38 12.04 8.15
C LEU A 129 -0.52 10.59 8.63
N PHE A 130 0.55 9.79 8.60
CA PHE A 130 0.59 8.39 9.01
C PHE A 130 1.28 8.18 10.35
N ARG A 131 1.52 9.28 11.09
CA ARG A 131 2.05 9.20 12.45
C ARG A 131 0.94 9.32 13.48
N ARG A 132 0.91 8.42 14.46
CA ARG A 132 -0.12 8.30 15.52
C ARG A 132 0.53 8.15 16.91
N GLY A 133 -0.23 8.43 17.97
CA GLY A 133 0.20 8.26 19.37
C GLY A 133 1.04 9.41 19.95
N THR A 134 1.52 9.21 21.18
CA THR A 134 2.37 10.16 21.92
C THR A 134 3.55 9.41 22.57
N PRO A 135 4.81 9.58 22.12
CA PRO A 135 5.22 10.37 20.96
C PRO A 135 4.64 9.81 19.66
N ARG A 136 4.39 10.68 18.67
CA ARG A 136 3.85 10.26 17.38
C ARG A 136 4.84 9.35 16.67
N ARG A 137 4.42 8.17 16.19
CA ARG A 137 5.22 7.22 15.39
C ARG A 137 4.44 6.78 14.17
N TRP A 138 5.13 6.33 13.11
CA TRP A 138 4.48 5.71 11.95
C TRP A 138 3.55 4.56 12.38
N ASP A 139 2.34 4.54 11.85
CA ASP A 139 1.25 3.66 12.27
C ASP A 139 1.28 2.25 11.66
N GLY A 140 2.32 1.93 10.88
CA GLY A 140 2.44 0.65 10.19
C GLY A 140 1.88 0.65 8.77
N SER A 141 1.33 1.76 8.28
CA SER A 141 0.79 1.89 6.91
C SER A 141 1.82 1.49 5.84
N LYS A 142 1.40 0.64 4.91
CA LYS A 142 2.22 0.09 3.84
C LYS A 142 1.45 0.08 2.52
N PHE A 143 2.18 0.17 1.40
CA PHE A 143 1.62 -0.14 0.09
C PHE A 143 1.70 -1.63 -0.16
N TYR A 144 0.70 -2.19 -0.83
CA TYR A 144 0.76 -3.58 -1.26
C TYR A 144 1.62 -3.73 -2.53
N THR A 145 2.95 -3.81 -2.39
CA THR A 145 3.91 -3.65 -3.51
C THR A 145 3.94 -4.81 -4.50
N ASN A 146 3.12 -5.83 -4.31
CA ASN A 146 2.84 -6.84 -5.34
C ASN A 146 2.28 -6.17 -6.60
N PHE A 147 1.56 -5.05 -6.44
CA PHE A 147 1.30 -4.08 -7.49
C PHE A 147 2.04 -2.78 -7.16
N GLN A 148 3.04 -2.43 -7.97
CA GLN A 148 3.63 -1.10 -7.92
C GLN A 148 4.03 -0.65 -9.32
N ILE A 149 3.70 0.61 -9.64
CA ILE A 149 4.21 1.30 -10.83
C ILE A 149 5.06 2.46 -10.34
N ALA A 150 6.32 2.52 -10.75
CA ALA A 150 7.24 3.52 -10.24
C ALA A 150 8.13 4.09 -11.33
N ARG A 151 8.41 5.39 -11.26
CA ARG A 151 9.44 6.02 -12.08
C ARG A 151 10.81 5.56 -11.60
N ILE A 152 11.62 5.00 -12.49
CA ILE A 152 12.93 4.43 -12.15
C ILE A 152 13.87 5.49 -11.55
N SER A 153 13.76 6.75 -12.00
CA SER A 153 14.54 7.86 -11.45
C SER A 153 14.25 8.13 -9.96
N PHE A 154 13.06 7.80 -9.45
CA PHE A 154 12.74 7.92 -8.03
C PHE A 154 13.61 6.97 -7.19
N GLY A 155 13.64 5.68 -7.53
CA GLY A 155 14.49 4.67 -6.87
C GLY A 155 16.00 4.88 -7.07
N ARG A 156 16.40 5.67 -8.09
CA ARG A 156 17.79 6.07 -8.33
C ARG A 156 18.18 7.40 -7.68
N SER A 157 17.21 8.16 -7.19
CA SER A 157 17.45 9.49 -6.62
C SER A 157 18.40 9.42 -5.42
N VAL A 158 19.17 10.49 -5.21
CA VAL A 158 20.04 10.61 -4.02
C VAL A 158 19.28 10.47 -2.70
N PRO A 159 18.12 11.14 -2.47
CA PRO A 159 17.39 10.98 -1.22
C PRO A 159 16.87 9.55 -1.00
N TYR A 160 16.34 8.89 -2.04
CA TYR A 160 15.89 7.50 -1.94
C TYR A 160 17.06 6.58 -1.57
N ARG A 161 18.21 6.72 -2.25
CA ARG A 161 19.40 5.92 -1.95
C ARG A 161 19.92 6.14 -0.54
N LYS A 162 19.90 7.37 -0.02
CA LYS A 162 20.27 7.65 1.37
C LYS A 162 19.34 6.96 2.36
N LEU A 163 18.03 7.01 2.11
CA LEU A 163 17.03 6.32 2.94
C LEU A 163 17.22 4.81 2.91
N PHE A 164 17.35 4.22 1.71
CA PHE A 164 17.61 2.80 1.54
C PHE A 164 18.90 2.38 2.24
N ASP A 165 20.00 3.12 2.04
CA ASP A 165 21.30 2.84 2.67
C ASP A 165 21.23 2.86 4.20
N HIS A 166 20.47 3.80 4.78
CA HIS A 166 20.27 3.89 6.22
C HIS A 166 19.54 2.66 6.76
N VAL A 167 18.44 2.28 6.12
CA VAL A 167 17.66 1.09 6.49
C VAL A 167 18.46 -0.19 6.25
N ASP A 168 19.15 -0.31 5.12
CA ASP A 168 19.98 -1.46 4.77
C ASP A 168 21.07 -1.63 5.82
N ARG A 169 21.88 -0.60 6.10
CA ARG A 169 23.02 -0.66 7.06
C ARG A 169 22.61 -0.98 8.50
N SER A 170 21.36 -0.74 8.90
CA SER A 170 20.86 -1.19 10.21
C SER A 170 20.89 -2.73 10.36
N GLY A 171 20.81 -3.45 9.24
CA GLY A 171 20.62 -4.90 9.18
C GLY A 171 19.18 -5.35 9.46
N GLY A 172 18.23 -4.42 9.64
CA GLY A 172 16.86 -4.75 10.04
C GLY A 172 16.08 -5.56 9.01
N ILE A 173 16.35 -5.38 7.72
CA ILE A 173 15.79 -6.23 6.64
C ILE A 173 16.09 -7.72 6.92
N PHE A 174 17.32 -8.04 7.31
CA PHE A 174 17.75 -9.40 7.58
C PHE A 174 17.40 -9.87 8.99
N LYS A 175 17.46 -9.01 10.00
CA LYS A 175 17.26 -9.39 11.41
C LYS A 175 15.77 -9.43 11.81
N HIS A 176 14.95 -8.59 11.19
CA HIS A 176 13.57 -8.31 11.62
C HIS A 176 12.54 -8.46 10.49
N ARG A 177 12.96 -8.82 9.26
CA ARG A 177 12.06 -8.97 8.10
C ARG A 177 11.33 -7.67 7.74
N TRP A 178 11.96 -6.50 7.94
CA TRP A 178 11.39 -5.22 7.53
C TRP A 178 11.09 -5.22 6.03
N GLY A 179 9.80 -5.28 5.68
CA GLY A 179 9.34 -5.57 4.32
C GLY A 179 9.61 -4.45 3.32
N ALA A 180 9.57 -4.81 2.03
CA ALA A 180 9.62 -3.83 0.95
C ALA A 180 8.36 -2.96 0.91
N ASP A 181 7.20 -3.54 1.25
CA ASP A 181 5.91 -2.85 1.34
C ASP A 181 5.94 -1.60 2.24
N PRO A 182 6.25 -1.71 3.55
CA PRO A 182 6.33 -0.54 4.41
C PRO A 182 7.48 0.39 4.00
N PHE A 183 8.62 -0.15 3.52
CA PHE A 183 9.73 0.68 3.05
C PHE A 183 9.32 1.58 1.88
N MET A 184 8.63 1.04 0.86
CA MET A 184 8.18 1.82 -0.29
C MET A 184 7.14 2.87 0.11
N PHE A 185 6.26 2.54 1.06
CA PHE A 185 5.32 3.51 1.63
C PHE A 185 6.05 4.67 2.29
N ILE A 186 6.99 4.38 3.18
CA ILE A 186 7.81 5.39 3.86
C ILE A 186 8.58 6.22 2.82
N ALA A 187 9.23 5.57 1.85
CA ALA A 187 10.02 6.27 0.84
C ALA A 187 9.16 7.23 0.01
N ALA A 188 8.00 6.80 -0.48
CA ALA A 188 7.13 7.67 -1.27
C ALA A 188 6.57 8.82 -0.43
N THR A 189 6.02 8.54 0.76
CA THR A 189 5.39 9.57 1.60
C THR A 189 6.38 10.54 2.24
N THR A 190 7.65 10.15 2.36
CA THR A 190 8.73 11.01 2.86
C THR A 190 9.38 11.83 1.73
N LEU A 191 9.51 11.29 0.52
CA LEU A 191 10.37 11.87 -0.51
C LEU A 191 9.63 12.47 -1.71
N LEU A 192 8.33 12.19 -1.85
CA LEU A 192 7.50 12.70 -2.94
C LEU A 192 6.46 13.69 -2.43
N ALA A 193 6.06 14.61 -3.29
CA ALA A 193 4.84 15.39 -3.08
C ALA A 193 3.60 14.52 -3.36
N GLU A 194 2.47 14.85 -2.73
CA GLU A 194 1.21 14.09 -2.85
C GLU A 194 0.79 13.89 -4.31
N HIS A 195 0.85 14.94 -5.15
CA HIS A 195 0.49 14.85 -6.57
C HIS A 195 1.39 13.91 -7.40
N GLN A 196 2.55 13.50 -6.86
CA GLN A 196 3.44 12.56 -7.53
C GLN A 196 3.11 11.09 -7.18
N ILE A 197 2.07 10.86 -6.37
CA ILE A 197 1.61 9.54 -5.97
C ILE A 197 0.20 9.33 -6.52
N VAL A 198 -0.02 8.25 -7.26
CA VAL A 198 -1.29 7.93 -7.91
C VAL A 198 -1.91 6.69 -7.29
N HIS A 199 -3.18 6.79 -6.94
CA HIS A 199 -4.00 5.62 -6.64
C HIS A 199 -4.73 5.18 -7.92
N PHE A 200 -4.64 3.89 -8.25
CA PHE A 200 -5.38 3.30 -9.36
C PHE A 200 -6.66 2.66 -8.83
N ASP A 201 -7.78 3.37 -8.93
CA ASP A 201 -9.09 2.95 -8.39
C ASP A 201 -9.82 1.91 -9.27
N ASP A 202 -9.36 1.69 -10.49
CA ASP A 202 -10.11 0.98 -11.53
C ASP A 202 -9.31 -0.14 -12.22
N VAL A 203 -8.12 -0.49 -11.68
CA VAL A 203 -7.36 -1.66 -12.12
C VAL A 203 -7.79 -2.88 -11.29
N PRO A 204 -8.60 -3.81 -11.84
CA PRO A 204 -9.13 -4.93 -11.09
C PRO A 204 -8.04 -5.97 -10.86
N TYR A 205 -7.65 -6.16 -9.60
CA TYR A 205 -6.44 -6.89 -9.25
C TYR A 205 -6.67 -7.89 -8.13
N LEU A 206 -6.07 -9.07 -8.27
CA LEU A 206 -6.03 -10.11 -7.24
C LEU A 206 -4.58 -10.51 -6.98
N HIS A 207 -4.23 -10.57 -5.71
CA HIS A 207 -3.01 -11.22 -5.26
C HIS A 207 -3.28 -11.89 -3.91
N GLN A 208 -3.09 -13.21 -3.86
CA GLN A 208 -3.44 -14.04 -2.70
C GLN A 208 -4.90 -13.81 -2.25
N HIS A 209 -5.09 -13.16 -1.10
CA HIS A 209 -6.39 -12.85 -0.50
C HIS A 209 -6.85 -11.42 -0.80
N LEU A 210 -5.94 -10.57 -1.30
CA LEU A 210 -6.26 -9.18 -1.60
C LEU A 210 -6.96 -9.10 -2.95
N LEU A 211 -8.19 -8.62 -2.91
CA LEU A 211 -9.03 -8.34 -4.07
C LEU A 211 -9.31 -6.83 -4.10
N SER A 212 -8.79 -6.15 -5.13
CA SER A 212 -8.90 -4.69 -5.29
C SER A 212 -9.67 -4.34 -6.56
N ASN A 213 -10.43 -3.25 -6.50
CA ASN A 213 -11.07 -2.58 -7.64
C ASN A 213 -11.92 -3.49 -8.53
N LEU A 214 -12.63 -4.45 -7.93
CA LEU A 214 -13.52 -5.33 -8.69
C LEU A 214 -14.64 -4.49 -9.33
N PRO A 215 -14.96 -4.67 -10.63
CA PRO A 215 -16.05 -3.94 -11.24
C PRO A 215 -17.37 -4.22 -10.50
N ALA A 216 -18.16 -3.17 -10.24
CA ALA A 216 -19.36 -3.25 -9.42
C ALA A 216 -20.36 -4.31 -9.90
N GLN A 217 -20.46 -4.52 -11.22
CA GLN A 217 -21.31 -5.53 -11.84
C GLN A 217 -20.85 -6.95 -11.53
N VAL A 218 -19.53 -7.17 -11.45
CA VAL A 218 -18.95 -8.47 -11.08
C VAL A 218 -19.14 -8.68 -9.58
N ALA A 219 -18.87 -7.65 -8.77
CA ALA A 219 -19.03 -7.71 -7.32
C ALA A 219 -20.47 -8.05 -6.90
N ALA A 220 -21.47 -7.49 -7.59
CA ALA A 220 -22.89 -7.75 -7.35
C ALA A 220 -23.31 -9.20 -7.64
N ASN A 221 -22.54 -9.92 -8.47
CA ASN A 221 -22.83 -11.30 -8.87
C ASN A 221 -22.00 -12.34 -8.10
N LEU A 222 -21.08 -11.91 -7.22
CA LEU A 222 -20.33 -12.83 -6.38
C LEU A 222 -21.24 -13.41 -5.29
N THR A 223 -21.35 -14.75 -5.25
CA THR A 223 -22.02 -15.43 -4.15
C THR A 223 -21.08 -15.65 -2.97
N ALA A 224 -21.62 -15.95 -1.79
CA ALA A 224 -20.82 -16.33 -0.61
C ALA A 224 -19.94 -17.59 -0.83
N ARG A 225 -20.23 -18.38 -1.88
CA ARG A 225 -19.42 -19.53 -2.30
C ARG A 225 -18.26 -19.10 -3.20
N ASP A 226 -18.45 -18.07 -4.01
CA ASP A 226 -17.42 -17.56 -4.93
C ASP A 226 -16.32 -16.80 -4.16
N THR A 227 -16.69 -16.12 -3.07
CA THR A 227 -15.72 -15.50 -2.16
C THR A 227 -14.90 -16.51 -1.34
N GLN A 228 -15.36 -17.76 -1.21
CA GLN A 228 -14.60 -18.86 -0.58
C GLN A 228 -13.62 -19.56 -1.53
N LEU A 229 -13.79 -19.37 -2.85
CA LEU A 229 -12.92 -19.94 -3.88
C LEU A 229 -11.79 -18.99 -4.30
N LEU A 230 -11.87 -17.71 -3.93
CA LEU A 230 -10.69 -16.85 -3.87
C LEU A 230 -9.70 -17.51 -2.90
N PRO A 231 -8.40 -17.61 -3.23
CA PRO A 231 -7.43 -18.23 -2.34
C PRO A 231 -7.60 -17.62 -0.94
N GLY A 232 -7.74 -18.49 0.07
CA GLY A 232 -7.80 -18.26 1.53
C GLY A 232 -8.72 -17.18 2.12
N THR A 233 -10.00 -17.52 2.30
CA THR A 233 -10.73 -17.05 3.48
C THR A 233 -10.47 -18.01 4.65
N PRO A 234 -9.90 -17.58 5.79
CA PRO A 234 -9.96 -18.36 7.01
C PRO A 234 -11.43 -18.62 7.36
N ARG A 235 -11.77 -19.88 7.65
CA ARG A 235 -13.08 -20.27 8.19
C ARG A 235 -13.30 -19.56 9.54
N GLY A 236 -13.89 -18.37 9.55
CA GLY A 236 -14.08 -17.67 10.81
C GLY A 236 -14.53 -16.22 10.80
N MET A 237 -15.10 -15.66 9.73
CA MET A 237 -15.82 -14.37 9.81
C MET A 237 -17.07 -14.42 8.94
N ARG A 238 -18.23 -14.60 9.58
CA ARG A 238 -19.53 -14.38 8.96
C ARG A 238 -19.68 -12.88 8.76
N ALA A 239 -19.79 -12.43 7.51
CA ALA A 239 -20.22 -11.07 7.19
C ALA A 239 -21.64 -10.85 7.75
N SER A 240 -21.80 -9.84 8.61
CA SER A 240 -23.12 -9.30 8.93
C SER A 240 -23.66 -8.62 7.67
N ALA A 241 -24.73 -9.18 7.13
CA ALA A 241 -25.44 -8.64 5.98
C ALA A 241 -25.93 -7.22 6.29
N ALA A 242 -25.68 -6.30 5.35
CA ALA A 242 -26.21 -4.95 5.34
C ALA A 242 -27.74 -4.98 5.49
N THR A 243 -28.24 -4.32 6.52
CA THR A 243 -29.66 -4.00 6.66
C THR A 243 -30.02 -3.02 5.54
N ARG A 244 -30.77 -3.49 4.55
CA ARG A 244 -31.47 -2.66 3.57
C ARG A 244 -32.52 -1.82 4.30
N VAL A 245 -32.37 -0.50 4.29
CA VAL A 245 -33.52 0.40 4.50
C VAL A 245 -34.17 0.59 3.13
N SER A 246 -35.37 0.04 2.99
CA SER A 246 -36.20 0.18 1.78
C SER A 246 -36.96 1.50 1.83
N SER A 247 -36.91 2.26 0.73
CA SER A 247 -37.81 3.38 0.46
C SER A 247 -39.09 2.89 -0.22
N ALA A 248 -40.26 3.30 0.28
CA ALA A 248 -41.48 3.44 -0.51
C ALA A 248 -42.45 4.48 0.11
N THR A 249 -42.74 5.51 -0.69
CA THR A 249 -43.91 6.43 -0.83
C THR A 249 -45.21 6.07 -0.06
N THR A 250 -46.08 6.98 0.44
CA THR A 250 -46.66 8.24 -0.11
C THR A 250 -47.56 8.95 0.94
N SER A 251 -47.84 10.27 0.75
CA SER A 251 -49.03 11.06 1.22
C SER A 251 -49.06 11.45 2.72
N THR A 252 -49.26 12.69 3.22
CA THR A 252 -49.92 13.95 2.78
C THR A 252 -49.41 15.13 3.66
N ASP A 253 -49.40 16.34 3.09
CA ASP A 253 -49.17 17.71 3.65
C ASP A 253 -50.04 18.11 4.89
N PRO A 254 -49.91 19.32 5.50
CA PRO A 254 -48.83 20.34 5.46
C PRO A 254 -48.47 20.95 6.85
N GLU A 255 -47.43 21.79 6.90
CA GLU A 255 -47.36 23.10 7.60
C GLU A 255 -46.02 23.43 8.32
N ARG A 256 -45.57 24.67 8.02
CA ARG A 256 -44.89 25.66 8.87
C ARG A 256 -43.38 25.62 9.14
N SER A 257 -42.74 26.58 8.46
CA SER A 257 -41.77 27.59 8.94
C SER A 257 -40.45 27.18 9.59
N GLY A 258 -39.36 27.58 8.91
CA GLY A 258 -38.42 28.54 9.50
C GLY A 258 -37.04 28.04 9.93
N SER A 259 -36.03 28.74 9.41
CA SER A 259 -34.86 29.25 10.17
C SER A 259 -33.67 28.31 10.47
N THR A 260 -32.65 28.46 9.62
CA THR A 260 -31.23 28.77 9.91
C THR A 260 -30.36 27.93 10.88
N THR A 261 -29.21 27.53 10.30
CA THR A 261 -27.83 27.44 10.81
C THR A 261 -27.35 26.25 11.67
N PRO A 262 -26.10 25.77 11.42
CA PRO A 262 -25.49 24.64 12.13
C PRO A 262 -24.69 25.11 13.36
N LYS A 263 -24.61 24.27 14.40
CA LYS A 263 -23.68 24.44 15.52
C LYS A 263 -22.75 23.24 15.65
N TYR A 264 -21.46 23.51 15.43
CA TYR A 264 -20.35 22.77 16.03
C TYR A 264 -20.46 22.80 17.55
N GLY A 265 -20.11 21.68 18.21
CA GLY A 265 -20.03 21.58 19.67
C GLY A 265 -19.09 20.46 20.09
N VAL A 266 -17.86 20.85 20.43
CA VAL A 266 -16.90 20.05 21.20
C VAL A 266 -17.36 20.04 22.66
N THR A 267 -17.30 18.88 23.33
CA THR A 267 -17.16 18.82 24.80
C THR A 267 -16.26 17.66 25.20
N ALA A 268 -15.36 17.95 26.13
CA ALA A 268 -14.47 17.03 26.83
C ALA A 268 -14.94 16.88 28.28
N ALA A 269 -14.71 15.71 28.89
CA ALA A 269 -14.62 15.47 30.34
C ALA A 269 -14.04 14.04 30.51
N ALA A 270 -12.89 13.79 31.13
CA ALA A 270 -12.43 14.00 32.52
C ALA A 270 -12.43 12.67 33.32
N GLU A 271 -11.20 12.34 33.73
CA GLU A 271 -10.62 11.41 34.71
C GLU A 271 -11.49 10.67 35.76
N GLY A 272 -11.01 9.47 36.12
CA GLY A 272 -11.35 8.75 37.34
C GLY A 272 -10.34 7.63 37.64
N SER A 273 -9.60 7.77 38.75
CA SER A 273 -8.55 6.86 39.25
C SER A 273 -9.14 5.77 40.17
N THR A 274 -8.53 4.58 40.22
CA THR A 274 -8.23 3.82 41.46
C THR A 274 -7.17 2.73 41.23
N ALA A 275 -6.37 2.47 42.27
CA ALA A 275 -5.31 1.47 42.34
C ALA A 275 -5.73 0.25 43.19
N ALA A 276 -5.15 -0.94 42.94
CA ALA A 276 -4.40 -1.78 43.90
C ALA A 276 -4.25 -3.28 43.51
N THR A 277 -2.98 -3.73 43.49
CA THR A 277 -2.37 -5.03 43.91
C THR A 277 -2.76 -6.44 43.40
N SER A 278 -1.74 -7.07 42.78
CA SER A 278 -1.17 -8.43 42.95
C SER A 278 -2.00 -9.71 42.77
N GLY A 279 -1.55 -10.58 41.84
CA GLY A 279 -1.86 -12.01 41.81
C GLY A 279 -1.30 -12.70 40.56
N SER A 280 -0.40 -13.66 40.74
CA SER A 280 0.22 -14.50 39.69
C SER A 280 -0.76 -15.56 39.16
N SER A 281 -0.83 -15.79 37.84
CA SER A 281 -0.50 -17.07 37.19
C SER A 281 -1.10 -17.20 35.77
N THR A 282 -0.32 -17.89 34.93
CA THR A 282 -0.71 -18.67 33.72
C THR A 282 -1.27 -17.94 32.51
N ALA A 283 -0.46 -17.99 31.45
CA ALA A 283 -0.76 -17.60 30.09
C ALA A 283 -1.84 -18.48 29.45
N THR A 284 -2.82 -17.83 28.83
CA THR A 284 -3.60 -18.36 27.71
C THR A 284 -3.78 -17.22 26.70
N ALA A 285 -3.43 -17.52 25.44
CA ALA A 285 -3.52 -16.62 24.32
C ALA A 285 -4.99 -16.21 24.08
N VAL A 286 -5.22 -14.92 23.86
CA VAL A 286 -6.52 -14.39 23.46
C VAL A 286 -6.35 -13.44 22.28
N ASP A 287 -7.22 -13.64 21.30
CA ASP A 287 -7.47 -12.89 20.09
C ASP A 287 -7.26 -11.38 20.20
N ALA A 288 -6.46 -10.84 19.27
CA ALA A 288 -6.46 -9.42 18.95
C ALA A 288 -7.32 -9.19 17.70
N ALA A 289 -8.64 -9.23 17.87
CA ALA A 289 -9.58 -8.63 16.92
C ALA A 289 -9.58 -7.11 17.16
N GLY A 290 -8.61 -6.41 16.56
CA GLY A 290 -8.60 -4.96 16.50
C GLY A 290 -9.43 -4.49 15.31
N MET A 291 -10.61 -3.94 15.58
CA MET A 291 -11.28 -3.03 14.65
C MET A 291 -10.34 -1.83 14.40
N VAL A 292 -9.89 -1.64 13.17
CA VAL A 292 -9.22 -0.41 12.74
C VAL A 292 -10.20 0.34 11.85
N GLU A 293 -10.74 1.42 12.40
CA GLU A 293 -11.50 2.41 11.65
C GLU A 293 -10.59 3.11 10.62
N GLY A 294 -11.10 3.23 9.38
CA GLY A 294 -10.74 4.21 8.34
C GLY A 294 -9.27 4.61 8.23
N VAL A 295 -8.52 3.93 7.36
CA VAL A 295 -7.28 4.49 6.79
C VAL A 295 -7.67 5.61 5.82
N ALA A 296 -7.12 6.81 6.05
CA ALA A 296 -7.31 7.94 5.14
C ALA A 296 -6.67 7.61 3.79
N ALA A 297 -7.50 7.41 2.76
CA ALA A 297 -7.04 7.25 1.39
C ALA A 297 -6.36 8.54 0.93
N ILE A 298 -5.08 8.45 0.55
CA ILE A 298 -4.43 9.47 -0.26
C ILE A 298 -5.11 9.42 -1.63
N GLY A 299 -5.66 10.55 -2.09
CA GLY A 299 -6.22 10.67 -3.44
C GLY A 299 -7.69 10.27 -3.60
N ARG A 300 -8.60 11.16 -3.23
CA ARG A 300 -9.81 11.37 -4.04
C ARG A 300 -9.62 12.66 -4.83
N THR A 301 -9.01 12.56 -6.00
CA THR A 301 -8.93 13.69 -6.94
C THR A 301 -9.81 13.41 -8.14
N GLY A 302 -10.91 14.19 -8.23
CA GLY A 302 -11.49 14.69 -9.47
C GLY A 302 -12.18 13.68 -10.37
N ALA A 303 -13.51 13.81 -10.46
CA ALA A 303 -14.31 13.22 -11.52
C ALA A 303 -13.65 13.38 -12.89
N ILE A 304 -13.58 12.28 -13.64
CA ILE A 304 -13.27 12.26 -15.06
C ILE A 304 -14.27 13.18 -15.74
N ALA A 305 -13.80 14.29 -16.30
CA ALA A 305 -14.63 15.17 -17.11
C ALA A 305 -15.07 14.38 -18.35
N GLU A 306 -16.36 14.09 -18.44
CA GLU A 306 -17.02 13.68 -19.67
C GLU A 306 -16.83 14.74 -20.75
N GLY A 307 -16.55 14.29 -21.97
CA GLY A 307 -16.78 15.08 -23.17
C GLY A 307 -15.53 15.48 -23.93
N LEU A 308 -15.17 14.66 -24.92
CA LEU A 308 -14.69 15.12 -26.22
C LEU A 308 -14.93 13.98 -27.24
N ALA A 309 -16.10 14.05 -27.88
CA ALA A 309 -16.40 13.33 -29.11
C ALA A 309 -15.61 13.95 -30.29
N PRO A 310 -15.33 13.19 -31.36
CA PRO A 310 -14.38 13.58 -32.40
C PRO A 310 -14.98 14.63 -33.34
N LYS A 311 -14.12 15.53 -33.86
CA LYS A 311 -14.44 16.28 -35.07
C LYS A 311 -13.90 15.50 -36.27
N GLU A 312 -14.83 14.97 -37.05
CA GLU A 312 -14.65 14.66 -38.47
C GLU A 312 -14.64 15.96 -39.30
N ASP A 313 -14.22 15.79 -40.56
CA ASP A 313 -14.16 16.73 -41.69
C ASP A 313 -12.89 17.61 -41.74
N GLU A 314 -12.11 17.67 -42.84
CA GLU A 314 -12.52 17.70 -44.26
C GLU A 314 -11.34 17.31 -45.18
N GLU A 315 -11.60 16.51 -46.22
CA GLU A 315 -10.77 16.39 -47.43
C GLU A 315 -10.80 17.70 -48.23
N ALA A 316 -9.65 18.17 -48.73
CA ALA A 316 -9.53 18.84 -50.03
C ALA A 316 -8.06 19.05 -50.44
N GLU A 317 -7.76 18.55 -51.66
CA GLU A 317 -6.59 18.75 -52.55
C GLU A 317 -5.24 18.10 -52.22
#